data_AF-A0A927LFG2-F1
#
_entry.id   AF-A0A927LFG2-F1
#
_cell.length_a   1.000
_cell.length_b   1.000
_cell.length_c   1.000
_cell.angle_alpha   90.00
_cell.angle_beta   90.00
_cell.angle_gamma   90.00
#
_symmetry.space_group_name_H-M   'P 1'
#
loop_
_entity.id
_entity.type
_entity.pdbx_description
1 polymer ?
#
loop_
_entity_poly.entity_id
_entity_poly.type
_entity_poly.pdbx_seq_one_letter_code
_entity_poly.pdbx_strand_id
1 'polypeptide(L)'
;MFLKFSVSICFLFVTCFTYSQEGIAVYSDYLSDNYYLIHPSMAGAANCAKVRLTSRKQWFSQDDAPAMQTLSFNGKIGDKSGAGIILFNDKNGYHSQKGVKLTYAYHLMFSRDEVDLNQLYFVKRRSIIAIVQQLIKIKKRC
;
A
#
# COMPACT_ATOMS: atom_id res chain seq x y z
N MET A 1 44.75 0.60 12.22
CA MET A 1 43.85 1.67 12.68
C MET A 1 43.04 2.27 11.52
N PHE A 2 43.69 2.62 10.40
CA PHE A 2 43.05 3.19 9.20
C PHE A 2 41.97 2.31 8.53
N LEU A 3 42.14 0.98 8.50
CA LEU A 3 41.15 0.07 7.90
C LEU A 3 39.81 0.06 8.66
N LYS A 4 39.85 0.11 10.01
CA LYS A 4 38.64 0.18 10.85
C LYS A 4 37.88 1.50 10.62
N PHE A 5 38.61 2.59 10.45
CA PHE A 5 38.04 3.91 10.17
C PHE A 5 37.39 3.96 8.77
N SER A 6 38.04 3.36 7.76
CA SER A 6 37.52 3.26 6.40
C SER A 6 36.23 2.42 6.32
N VAL A 7 36.16 1.29 7.03
CA VAL A 7 34.92 0.47 7.11
C VAL A 7 33.78 1.24 7.77
N SER A 8 34.07 1.99 8.85
CA SER A 8 33.07 2.80 9.56
C SER A 8 32.49 3.91 8.67
N ILE A 9 33.31 4.53 7.83
CA ILE A 9 32.88 5.55 6.84
C ILE A 9 32.02 4.93 5.74
N CYS A 10 32.39 3.74 5.24
CA CYS A 10 31.61 3.05 4.22
C CYS A 10 30.20 2.70 4.73
N PHE A 11 30.08 2.24 5.97
CA PHE A 11 28.79 1.96 6.61
C PHE A 11 27.91 3.21 6.74
N LEU A 12 28.51 4.37 7.02
CA LEU A 12 27.80 5.66 7.11
C LEU A 12 27.27 6.13 5.74
N PHE A 13 27.98 5.85 4.64
CA PHE A 13 27.53 6.23 3.29
C PHE A 13 26.36 5.37 2.78
N VAL A 14 26.25 4.11 3.24
CA VAL A 14 25.16 3.20 2.84
C VAL A 14 23.79 3.68 3.35
N THR A 15 23.72 4.35 4.50
CA THR A 15 22.44 4.80 5.08
C THR A 15 21.79 5.95 4.31
N CYS A 16 22.56 6.74 3.55
CA CYS A 16 22.06 7.83 2.71
C CYS A 16 21.19 7.36 1.53
N PHE A 17 21.20 6.08 1.18
CA PHE A 17 20.40 5.51 0.09
C PHE A 17 19.11 4.83 0.58
N THR A 18 18.72 5.04 1.83
CA THR A 18 17.49 4.46 2.38
C THR A 18 16.28 5.29 1.99
N TYR A 19 15.29 4.65 1.37
CA TYR A 19 13.97 5.24 1.13
C TYR A 19 13.01 4.75 2.22
N SER A 20 12.36 5.67 2.93
CA SER A 20 11.27 5.32 3.84
C SER A 20 10.06 4.86 3.05
N GLN A 21 9.45 3.74 3.44
CA GLN A 21 8.23 3.21 2.80
C GLN A 21 7.03 3.58 3.67
N GLU A 22 6.20 4.50 3.17
CA GLU A 22 4.99 4.91 3.89
C GLU A 22 3.81 3.95 3.62
N GLY A 23 3.19 3.50 4.71
CA GLY A 23 1.98 2.68 4.69
C GLY A 23 0.75 3.47 4.24
N ILE A 24 -0.27 2.79 3.70
CA ILE A 24 -1.61 3.40 3.65
C ILE A 24 -2.20 3.19 5.04
N ALA A 25 -2.85 4.19 5.63
CA ALA A 25 -3.60 3.97 6.86
C ALA A 25 -4.73 2.97 6.60
N VAL A 26 -4.58 1.74 7.08
CA VAL A 26 -5.61 0.70 6.93
C VAL A 26 -6.49 0.71 8.17
N TYR A 27 -7.75 1.10 7.98
CA TYR A 27 -8.80 1.07 9.01
C TYR A 27 -9.61 -0.23 8.91
N SER A 28 -10.89 -0.19 9.29
CA SER A 28 -11.86 -1.30 9.24
C SER A 28 -12.17 -1.84 7.84
N ASP A 29 -11.55 -1.34 6.77
CA ASP A 29 -11.84 -1.73 5.39
C ASP A 29 -11.56 -3.22 5.14
N TYR A 30 -10.61 -3.82 5.87
CA TYR A 30 -10.32 -5.26 5.76
C TYR A 30 -11.48 -6.16 6.20
N LEU A 31 -12.37 -5.68 7.08
CA LEU A 31 -13.55 -6.43 7.52
C LEU A 31 -14.57 -6.64 6.39
N SER A 32 -14.47 -5.84 5.32
CA SER A 32 -15.34 -5.96 4.14
C SER A 32 -14.82 -6.96 3.10
N ASP A 33 -14.05 -7.99 3.51
CA ASP A 33 -13.32 -8.89 2.59
C ASP A 33 -12.28 -8.11 1.75
N ASN A 34 -11.60 -7.11 2.36
CA ASN A 34 -10.48 -6.36 1.76
C ASN A 34 -9.10 -6.76 2.25
N TYR A 35 -8.85 -8.06 2.29
CA TYR A 35 -7.57 -8.55 2.75
C TYR A 35 -6.39 -8.13 1.86
N TYR A 36 -6.63 -7.88 0.56
CA TYR A 36 -5.61 -7.36 -0.37
C TYR A 36 -5.00 -6.02 0.07
N LEU A 37 -5.76 -5.17 0.77
CA LEU A 37 -5.26 -3.88 1.25
C LEU A 37 -4.12 -4.05 2.26
N ILE A 38 -4.27 -5.03 3.17
CA ILE A 38 -3.30 -5.36 4.21
C ILE A 38 -2.20 -6.26 3.62
N HIS A 39 -2.61 -7.35 2.97
CA HIS A 39 -1.74 -8.42 2.50
C HIS A 39 -1.59 -8.37 0.97
N PRO A 40 -0.47 -7.82 0.45
CA PRO A 40 -0.23 -7.83 -0.99
C PRO A 40 -0.10 -9.23 -1.59
N SER A 41 0.20 -10.25 -0.77
CA SER A 41 0.20 -11.66 -1.17
C SER A 41 -1.16 -12.17 -1.62
N MET A 42 -2.25 -11.50 -1.23
CA MET A 42 -3.59 -11.90 -1.63
C MET A 42 -4.00 -11.35 -2.99
N ALA A 43 -3.10 -10.67 -3.72
CA ALA A 43 -3.36 -10.24 -5.09
C ALA A 43 -3.65 -11.47 -5.96
N GLY A 44 -4.87 -11.58 -6.50
CA GLY A 44 -5.25 -12.73 -7.33
C GLY A 44 -5.41 -14.05 -6.57
N ALA A 45 -5.54 -14.01 -5.24
CA ALA A 45 -5.90 -15.19 -4.43
C ALA A 45 -7.40 -15.53 -4.54
N ALA A 46 -8.23 -14.56 -4.91
CA ALA A 46 -9.62 -14.83 -5.25
C ALA A 46 -9.75 -15.42 -6.66
N ASN A 47 -10.72 -16.31 -6.84
CA ASN A 47 -11.01 -16.94 -8.14
C ASN A 47 -11.45 -15.92 -9.22
N CYS A 48 -11.94 -14.76 -8.80
CA CYS A 48 -12.40 -13.69 -9.69
C CYS A 48 -11.62 -12.40 -9.44
N ALA A 49 -11.52 -11.56 -10.47
CA ALA A 49 -11.01 -10.20 -10.31
C ALA A 49 -11.95 -9.37 -9.44
N LYS A 50 -11.40 -8.69 -8.43
CA LYS A 50 -12.14 -7.84 -7.49
C LYS A 50 -11.76 -6.37 -7.70
N VAL A 51 -12.76 -5.53 -7.97
CA VAL A 51 -12.65 -4.06 -7.93
C VAL A 51 -13.37 -3.58 -6.68
N ARG A 52 -12.77 -2.67 -5.93
CA ARG A 52 -13.41 -2.04 -4.77
C ARG A 52 -13.06 -0.58 -4.66
N LEU A 53 -14.09 0.21 -4.42
CA LEU A 53 -14.01 1.62 -4.08
C LEU A 53 -14.51 1.80 -2.65
N THR A 54 -13.65 2.32 -1.78
CA THR A 54 -13.99 2.64 -0.40
C THR A 54 -13.78 4.13 -0.18
N SER A 55 -14.76 4.80 0.43
CA SER A 55 -14.60 6.16 0.92
C SER A 55 -14.98 6.22 2.40
N ARG A 56 -14.13 6.84 3.22
CA ARG A 56 -14.33 7.02 4.64
C ARG A 56 -14.15 8.49 4.98
N LYS A 57 -15.03 9.03 5.81
CA LYS A 57 -14.90 10.33 6.48
C LYS A 57 -15.08 10.12 7.97
N GLN A 58 -14.15 10.59 8.80
CA GLN A 58 -14.18 10.29 10.24
C GLN A 58 -15.22 11.11 11.02
N TRP A 59 -15.41 12.38 10.66
CA TRP A 59 -16.39 13.27 11.28
C TRP A 59 -17.31 13.91 10.22
N PHE A 60 -18.61 13.84 10.46
CA PHE A 60 -19.60 14.55 9.66
C PHE A 60 -19.68 16.02 10.10
N SER A 61 -20.05 16.91 9.18
CA SER A 61 -20.22 18.35 9.44
C SER A 61 -18.98 19.13 9.90
N GLN A 62 -17.79 18.51 9.85
CA GLN A 62 -16.51 19.20 10.05
C GLN A 62 -15.81 19.40 8.70
N ASP A 63 -15.40 20.64 8.44
CA ASP A 63 -14.56 21.01 7.29
C ASP A 63 -13.14 20.48 7.50
N ASP A 64 -12.51 20.02 6.41
CA ASP A 64 -11.17 19.41 6.40
C ASP A 64 -10.98 18.20 7.35
N ALA A 65 -12.08 17.54 7.73
CA ALA A 65 -12.03 16.32 8.52
C ALA A 65 -11.24 15.20 7.82
N PRO A 66 -10.56 14.32 8.59
CA PRO A 66 -9.82 13.20 8.03
C PRO A 66 -10.71 12.33 7.13
N ALA A 67 -10.30 12.19 5.88
CA ALA A 67 -11.04 11.48 4.86
C ALA A 67 -10.08 10.67 3.98
N MET A 68 -10.42 9.41 3.77
CA MET A 68 -9.65 8.48 2.95
C MET A 68 -10.54 7.95 1.83
N GLN A 69 -9.98 7.93 0.62
CA GLN A 69 -10.58 7.31 -0.55
C GLN A 69 -9.58 6.31 -1.10
N THR A 70 -10.06 5.10 -1.37
CA THR A 70 -9.25 4.02 -1.88
C THR A 70 -9.97 3.34 -3.02
N LEU A 71 -9.27 3.14 -4.14
CA LEU A 71 -9.70 2.34 -5.26
C LEU A 71 -8.68 1.21 -5.43
N SER A 72 -9.10 -0.01 -5.14
CA SER A 72 -8.27 -1.21 -5.25
C SER A 72 -8.81 -2.13 -6.33
N PHE A 73 -7.91 -2.66 -7.14
CA PHE A 73 -8.19 -3.73 -8.09
C PHE A 73 -7.18 -4.85 -7.89
N ASN A 74 -7.64 -6.09 -7.83
CA ASN A 74 -6.76 -7.25 -7.85
C ASN A 74 -7.39 -8.38 -8.66
N GLY A 75 -6.54 -9.24 -9.22
CA GLY A 75 -6.99 -10.38 -10.01
C GLY A 75 -5.84 -11.34 -10.30
N LYS A 76 -6.22 -12.56 -10.69
CA LYS A 76 -5.27 -13.59 -11.11
C LYS A 76 -4.80 -13.26 -12.53
N ILE A 77 -3.49 -13.39 -12.77
CA ILE A 77 -2.87 -13.27 -14.10
C ILE A 77 -2.25 -14.63 -14.41
N GLY A 78 -2.92 -15.45 -15.21
CA GLY A 78 -2.53 -16.84 -15.47
C GLY A 78 -2.78 -17.77 -14.28
N ASP A 79 -2.11 -18.93 -14.25
CA ASP A 79 -2.47 -19.99 -13.29
C ASP A 79 -1.80 -19.86 -11.93
N LYS A 80 -0.64 -19.19 -11.87
CA LYS A 80 0.23 -19.13 -10.68
C LYS A 80 0.65 -17.71 -10.29
N SER A 81 0.14 -16.70 -10.97
CA SER A 81 0.45 -15.30 -10.67
C SER A 81 -0.81 -14.49 -10.46
N GLY A 82 -0.68 -13.44 -9.66
CA GLY A 82 -1.71 -12.46 -9.41
C GLY A 82 -1.10 -11.07 -9.42
N ALA A 83 -1.91 -10.08 -9.76
CA ALA A 83 -1.48 -8.70 -9.64
C ALA A 83 -2.61 -7.84 -9.11
N GLY A 84 -2.23 -6.67 -8.62
CA GLY A 84 -3.20 -5.68 -8.23
C GLY A 84 -2.60 -4.29 -8.18
N ILE A 85 -3.50 -3.33 -8.15
CA ILE A 85 -3.21 -1.91 -8.02
C ILE A 85 -4.09 -1.33 -6.92
N ILE A 86 -3.53 -0.41 -6.14
CA ILE A 86 -4.24 0.36 -5.13
C ILE A 86 -3.95 1.82 -5.39
N LEU A 87 -4.98 2.58 -5.72
CA LEU A 87 -4.96 4.03 -5.77
C LEU A 87 -5.56 4.54 -4.47
N PHE A 88 -4.88 5.45 -3.80
CA PHE A 88 -5.41 6.03 -2.57
C PHE A 88 -5.18 7.53 -2.53
N ASN A 89 -6.13 8.20 -1.89
CA ASN A 89 -6.14 9.62 -1.63
C ASN A 89 -6.55 9.81 -0.17
N ASP A 90 -5.56 10.08 0.66
CA ASP A 90 -5.73 10.35 2.07
C ASP A 90 -5.61 11.86 2.32
N LYS A 91 -6.58 12.41 3.04
CA LYS A 91 -6.64 13.81 3.43
C LYS A 91 -6.78 13.87 4.93
N ASN A 92 -5.82 14.49 5.60
CA ASN A 92 -5.80 14.65 7.04
C ASN A 92 -5.55 16.13 7.38
N GLY A 93 -6.54 16.97 7.07
CA GLY A 93 -6.42 18.43 7.22
C GLY A 93 -5.34 19.03 6.32
N TYR A 94 -4.23 19.47 6.93
CA TYR A 94 -3.11 20.13 6.25
C TYR A 94 -2.19 19.18 5.45
N HIS A 95 -2.35 17.88 5.65
CA HIS A 95 -1.60 16.86 4.93
C HIS A 95 -2.52 16.12 3.96
N SER A 96 -2.13 16.07 2.69
CA SER A 96 -2.76 15.20 1.71
C SER A 96 -1.72 14.25 1.13
N GLN A 97 -1.98 12.95 1.24
CA GLN A 97 -1.13 11.93 0.66
C GLN A 97 -1.90 11.24 -0.47
N LYS A 98 -1.33 11.27 -1.66
CA LYS A 98 -1.86 10.53 -2.81
C LYS A 98 -0.83 9.51 -3.23
N GLY A 99 -1.26 8.31 -3.56
CA GLY A 99 -0.30 7.31 -3.98
C GLY A 99 -0.92 6.20 -4.80
N VAL A 100 -0.01 5.50 -5.44
CA VAL A 100 -0.29 4.32 -6.25
C VAL A 100 0.58 3.19 -5.73
N LYS A 101 -0.02 2.06 -5.41
CA LYS A 101 0.69 0.82 -5.08
C LYS A 101 0.43 -0.20 -6.15
N LEU A 102 1.50 -0.74 -6.71
CA LEU A 102 1.48 -1.86 -7.65
C LEU A 102 1.98 -3.09 -6.92
N THR A 103 1.26 -4.18 -7.09
CA THR A 103 1.58 -5.46 -6.44
C THR A 103 1.58 -6.56 -7.47
N TYR A 104 2.59 -7.40 -7.41
CA TYR A 104 2.68 -8.65 -8.12
C TYR A 104 2.89 -9.77 -7.10
N ALA A 105 2.07 -10.80 -7.15
CA ALA A 105 2.13 -11.98 -6.31
C ALA A 105 2.31 -13.22 -7.19
N TYR A 106 3.10 -14.17 -6.71
CA TYR A 106 3.35 -15.45 -7.33
C TYR A 106 3.02 -16.55 -6.32
N HIS A 107 2.15 -17.47 -6.71
CA HIS A 107 1.56 -18.49 -5.85
C HIS A 107 2.14 -19.84 -6.27
N LEU A 108 2.90 -20.47 -5.37
CA LEU A 108 3.39 -21.84 -5.53
C LEU A 108 2.44 -22.78 -4.80
N MET A 109 1.69 -23.57 -5.56
CA MET A 109 0.83 -24.61 -5.02
C MET A 109 1.64 -25.88 -4.81
N PHE A 110 1.68 -26.40 -3.59
CA PHE A 110 2.35 -27.67 -3.27
C PHE A 110 1.43 -28.88 -3.45
N SER A 111 0.11 -28.67 -3.43
CA SER A 111 -0.91 -29.69 -3.67
C SER A 111 -1.62 -29.47 -5.01
N ARG A 112 -2.20 -30.54 -5.56
CA ARG A 112 -2.90 -30.55 -6.87
C ARG A 112 -4.34 -30.01 -6.80
N ASP A 113 -4.86 -29.79 -5.59
CA ASP A 113 -6.21 -29.27 -5.37
C ASP A 113 -6.20 -27.77 -5.05
N GLU A 114 -7.07 -27.01 -5.73
CA GLU A 114 -7.23 -25.57 -5.56
C GLU A 114 -7.89 -25.17 -4.23
N VAL A 115 -8.46 -26.14 -3.52
CA VAL A 115 -9.20 -25.96 -2.26
C VAL A 115 -8.27 -26.07 -1.04
N ASP A 116 -7.12 -26.74 -1.19
CA ASP A 116 -6.16 -26.92 -0.10
C ASP A 116 -5.25 -25.69 -0.01
N LEU A 117 -5.41 -24.90 1.06
CA LEU A 117 -4.76 -23.60 1.30
C LEU A 117 -3.24 -23.68 1.60
N ASN A 118 -2.60 -24.80 1.28
CA ASN A 118 -1.15 -24.98 1.39
C ASN A 118 -0.43 -24.41 0.16
N GLN A 119 -0.33 -23.09 0.12
CA GLN A 119 0.38 -22.34 -0.91
C GLN A 119 1.44 -21.43 -0.29
N LEU A 120 2.61 -21.36 -0.93
CA LEU A 120 3.63 -20.37 -0.60
C LEU A 120 3.49 -19.17 -1.53
N TYR A 121 3.40 -17.98 -0.92
CA TYR A 121 3.19 -16.73 -1.62
C TYR A 121 4.49 -15.94 -1.66
N PHE A 122 4.97 -15.64 -2.87
CA PHE A 122 6.03 -14.68 -3.09
C PHE A 122 5.44 -13.39 -3.62
N VAL A 123 5.91 -12.26 -3.10
CA VAL A 123 5.33 -10.97 -3.41
C VAL A 123 6.40 -9.95 -3.71
N LYS A 124 6.16 -9.19 -4.76
CA LYS A 124 6.88 -7.96 -5.05
C LYS A 124 5.89 -6.81 -5.08
N ARG A 125 6.07 -5.86 -4.14
CA ARG A 125 5.27 -4.63 -4.06
C ARG A 125 6.15 -3.43 -4.42
N ARG A 126 5.61 -2.51 -5.23
CA ARG A 126 6.16 -1.17 -5.44
C ARG A 126 5.11 -0.13 -5.11
N SER A 127 5.50 0.96 -4.48
CA SER A 127 4.63 2.08 -4.17
C SER A 127 5.28 3.40 -4.55
N ILE A 128 4.48 4.29 -5.11
CA ILE A 128 4.83 5.69 -5.36
C ILE A 128 3.84 6.52 -4.57
N ILE A 129 4.34 7.42 -3.74
CA ILE A 129 3.54 8.26 -2.85
C ILE A 129 3.98 9.70 -3.07
N ALA A 130 3.01 10.55 -3.38
CA ALA A 130 3.15 11.99 -3.46
C ALA A 130 2.50 12.59 -2.21
N ILE A 131 3.34 13.12 -1.32
CA ILE A 131 2.89 13.88 -0.16
C ILE A 131 2.74 15.34 -0.61
N VAL A 132 1.51 15.82 -0.63
CA VAL A 132 1.20 17.22 -0.82
C VAL A 132 0.96 17.82 0.56
N GLN A 133 2.00 18.45 1.09
CA GLN A 133 1.85 19.34 2.24
C GLN A 133 1.16 20.61 1.73
N GLN A 134 -0.09 20.84 2.12
CA GLN A 134 -0.70 22.14 1.86
C GLN A 134 -0.09 23.13 2.84
N LEU A 135 0.89 23.91 2.37
CA LEU A 135 1.39 25.09 3.06
C LEU A 135 0.19 25.95 3.43
N ILE A 136 -0.08 26.05 4.73
CA ILE A 136 -0.92 27.02 5.42
C ILE A 136 -1.99 27.63 4.49
N LYS A 137 -3.13 26.95 4.38
CA LYS A 137 -4.34 27.52 3.79
C LYS A 137 -4.94 28.57 4.74
N ILE A 138 -4.20 29.63 5.09
CA ILE A 138 -4.78 30.91 5.55
C ILE A 138 -5.37 31.58 4.30
N LYS A 139 -6.39 30.96 3.71
CA LYS A 139 -7.20 31.61 2.68
C LYS A 139 -8.55 30.94 2.61
N LYS A 140 -9.42 31.39 3.53
CA LYS A 140 -10.87 31.63 3.38
C LYS A 140 -11.56 31.52 4.74
N ARG A 141 -11.23 32.46 5.62
CA ARG A 141 -12.10 32.92 6.70
C ARG A 141 -11.85 34.42 6.87
N CYS A 142 -12.07 35.14 5.77
CA CYS A 142 -12.43 36.56 5.77
C CYS A 142 -13.85 36.60 5.21
#